data_AF-A0A1T5ES17-F1
#
_entry.id   AF-A0A1T5ES17-F1
#
_cell.length_a   1.000
_cell.length_b   1.000
_cell.length_c   1.000
_cell.angle_alpha   90.00
_cell.angle_beta   90.00
_cell.angle_gamma   90.00
#
_symmetry.space_group_name_H-M   'P 1'
#
loop_
_entity.id
_entity.type
_entity.pdbx_description
1 polymer ?
#
loop_
_entity_poly.entity_id
_entity_poly.type
_entity_poly.pdbx_seq_one_letter_code
_entity_poly.pdbx_strand_id
1 'polypeptide(L)'
;MVIAVDFDGTIVTHKYPKIGEEIPFAIESLKLIQKEGRHLLILWTVREGDLLDEAVAFCKERGLNFYAVNKNDPEEVAGKAPRKLTADLFIDDRNFGGLPDWGLIYNTLKNNDSRACFSTDVFFKGAMVQEEQPKKSKFFGLIR
;
A
#
# COMPACT_ATOMS: atom_id res chain seq x y z
N MET A 1 -4.30 -2.15 -14.76
CA MET A 1 -3.41 -3.09 -14.06
C MET A 1 -4.11 -3.64 -12.83
N VAL A 2 -3.80 -4.88 -12.46
CA VAL A 2 -4.11 -5.45 -11.15
C VAL A 2 -2.95 -5.13 -10.21
N ILE A 3 -3.22 -4.42 -9.12
CA ILE A 3 -2.22 -3.98 -8.15
C ILE A 3 -2.52 -4.67 -6.82
N ALA A 4 -1.59 -5.48 -6.34
CA ALA A 4 -1.60 -6.05 -5.01
C ALA A 4 -1.00 -5.04 -4.01
N VAL A 5 -1.74 -4.72 -2.96
CA VAL A 5 -1.34 -3.72 -1.95
C VAL A 5 -1.31 -4.37 -0.59
N ASP A 6 -0.15 -4.35 0.06
CA ASP A 6 0.00 -4.78 1.46
C ASP A 6 -0.73 -3.84 2.43
N PHE A 7 -0.99 -4.34 3.65
CA PHE A 7 -1.68 -3.61 4.71
C PHE A 7 -0.74 -3.06 5.79
N ASP A 8 -0.01 -3.92 6.50
CA ASP A 8 0.74 -3.58 7.73
C ASP A 8 2.16 -3.10 7.43
N GLY A 9 2.37 -1.79 7.48
CA GLY A 9 3.59 -1.13 7.02
C GLY A 9 3.36 -0.36 5.71
N THR A 10 2.25 -0.62 5.02
CA THR A 10 1.96 -0.09 3.69
C THR A 10 0.77 0.86 3.67
N ILE A 11 -0.42 0.43 4.11
CA ILE A 11 -1.60 1.29 4.26
C ILE A 11 -1.64 1.90 5.66
N VAL A 12 -1.29 1.12 6.67
CA VAL A 12 -1.19 1.55 8.07
C VAL A 12 0.22 1.30 8.59
N THR A 13 0.60 1.97 9.66
CA THR A 13 1.85 1.67 10.39
C THR A 13 1.84 0.23 10.90
N HIS A 14 2.99 -0.43 10.89
CA HIS A 14 3.10 -1.83 11.29
C HIS A 14 2.86 -1.99 12.81
N LYS A 15 1.66 -2.46 13.20
CA LYS A 15 1.29 -2.73 14.61
C LYS A 15 0.65 -4.11 14.82
N TYR A 16 0.84 -5.04 13.88
CA TYR A 16 0.28 -6.40 13.94
C TYR A 16 0.47 -7.04 15.34
N PRO A 17 -0.57 -7.64 15.95
CA PRO A 17 -1.88 -7.95 15.36
C PRO A 17 -2.87 -6.77 15.31
N LYS A 18 -2.58 -5.66 16.02
CA LYS A 18 -3.45 -4.47 16.02
C LYS A 18 -3.35 -3.73 14.69
N ILE A 19 -4.35 -2.91 14.38
CA ILE A 19 -4.29 -1.97 13.26
C ILE A 19 -3.51 -0.72 13.69
N GLY A 20 -2.55 -0.31 12.86
CA GLY A 20 -1.80 0.92 13.06
C GLY A 20 -2.58 2.18 12.70
N GLU A 21 -1.94 3.33 12.90
CA GLU A 21 -2.42 4.58 12.30
C GLU A 21 -2.21 4.53 10.78
N GLU A 22 -3.12 5.14 10.02
CA GLU A 22 -2.98 5.28 8.57
C GLU A 22 -1.65 5.96 8.22
N ILE A 23 -0.94 5.42 7.22
CA ILE A 23 0.23 6.09 6.66
C ILE A 23 -0.26 7.30 5.86
N PRO A 24 0.37 8.49 6.00
CA PRO A 24 -0.11 9.71 5.35
C PRO A 24 -0.46 9.51 3.87
N PHE A 25 -1.68 9.92 3.51
CA PHE A 25 -2.24 9.87 2.16
C PHE A 25 -2.47 8.47 1.57
N ALA A 26 -2.27 7.38 2.33
CA ALA A 26 -2.41 6.01 1.81
C ALA A 26 -3.80 5.74 1.21
N ILE A 27 -4.85 5.97 2.00
CA ILE A 27 -6.22 5.67 1.57
C ILE A 27 -6.68 6.65 0.50
N GLU A 28 -6.32 7.93 0.64
CA GLU A 28 -6.66 8.95 -0.36
C GLU A 28 -6.04 8.63 -1.73
N SER A 29 -4.73 8.31 -1.77
CA SER A 29 -4.03 7.93 -2.99
C SER A 29 -4.65 6.70 -3.63
N LEU A 30 -4.95 5.64 -2.86
CA LEU A 30 -5.58 4.43 -3.38
C LEU A 30 -6.98 4.71 -3.96
N LYS A 31 -7.78 5.57 -3.30
CA LYS A 31 -9.09 5.98 -3.83
C LYS A 31 -8.97 6.79 -5.12
N LEU A 32 -7.97 7.66 -5.23
CA LEU A 32 -7.70 8.39 -6.48
C LEU A 32 -7.28 7.42 -7.60
N ILE A 33 -6.41 6.46 -7.31
CA ILE A 33 -6.02 5.39 -8.25
C ILE A 33 -7.24 4.61 -8.75
N GLN A 34 -8.18 4.28 -7.86
CA GLN A 34 -9.43 3.61 -8.25
C GLN A 34 -10.35 4.48 -9.09
N LYS A 35 -10.50 5.77 -8.71
CA LYS A 35 -11.37 6.73 -9.40
C LYS A 35 -10.97 6.94 -10.86
N GLU A 36 -9.69 6.78 -11.18
CA GLU A 36 -9.20 6.83 -12.56
C GLU A 36 -9.69 5.66 -13.42
N GLY A 37 -10.24 4.60 -12.83
CA GLY A 37 -10.96 3.52 -13.51
C GLY A 37 -10.09 2.54 -14.30
N ARG A 38 -8.76 2.65 -14.22
CA ARG A 38 -7.78 1.84 -14.98
C ARG A 38 -7.13 0.71 -14.17
N HIS A 39 -7.33 0.71 -12.86
CA HIS A 39 -6.66 -0.19 -11.93
C HIS A 39 -7.65 -0.96 -11.07
N LEU A 40 -7.37 -2.23 -10.89
CA LEU A 40 -8.03 -3.08 -9.90
C LEU A 40 -7.08 -3.22 -8.72
N LEU A 41 -7.57 -2.98 -7.50
CA LEU A 41 -6.78 -3.11 -6.29
C LEU A 41 -7.15 -4.42 -5.58
N ILE A 42 -6.15 -5.23 -5.28
CA ILE A 42 -6.29 -6.42 -4.43
C ILE A 42 -5.63 -6.12 -3.10
N LEU A 43 -6.35 -6.33 -2.00
CA LEU A 43 -5.72 -6.35 -0.68
C LEU A 43 -4.88 -7.61 -0.57
N TRP A 44 -3.58 -7.46 -0.36
CA TRP A 44 -2.61 -8.54 -0.32
C TRP A 44 -1.90 -8.55 1.03
N THR A 45 -2.44 -9.29 1.99
CA THR A 45 -1.98 -9.26 3.38
C THR A 45 -1.83 -10.66 3.94
N VAL A 46 -0.90 -10.83 4.88
CA VAL A 46 -0.78 -12.05 5.68
C VAL A 46 -1.87 -12.20 6.75
N ARG A 47 -2.72 -11.18 6.94
CA ARG A 47 -3.88 -11.28 7.83
C ARG A 47 -4.87 -12.33 7.29
N GLU A 48 -5.43 -13.11 8.21
CA GLU A 48 -6.41 -14.16 7.95
C GLU A 48 -7.51 -14.12 9.03
N GLY A 49 -8.67 -14.72 8.75
CA GLY A 49 -9.80 -14.78 9.66
C GLY A 49 -10.25 -13.39 10.14
N ASP A 50 -10.57 -13.27 11.43
CA ASP A 50 -11.07 -12.03 12.03
C ASP A 50 -10.13 -10.83 11.81
N LEU A 51 -8.81 -11.06 11.79
CA LEU A 51 -7.84 -9.99 11.55
C LEU A 51 -7.91 -9.44 10.11
N LEU A 52 -8.25 -10.30 9.15
CA LEU A 52 -8.47 -9.90 7.76
C LEU A 52 -9.76 -9.08 7.64
N ASP A 53 -10.82 -9.54 8.31
CA ASP A 53 -12.10 -8.84 8.34
C ASP A 53 -11.97 -7.45 8.95
N GLU A 54 -11.19 -7.30 10.04
CA GLU A 54 -10.86 -6.00 10.63
C GLU A 54 -10.13 -5.07 9.65
N ALA A 55 -9.14 -5.58 8.91
CA ALA A 55 -8.40 -4.79 7.92
C ALA A 55 -9.30 -4.33 6.75
N VAL A 56 -10.15 -5.23 6.26
CA VAL A 56 -11.14 -4.92 5.21
C VAL A 56 -12.14 -3.87 5.71
N ALA A 57 -12.66 -4.02 6.92
CA ALA A 57 -13.57 -3.07 7.54
C ALA A 57 -12.92 -1.69 7.71
N PHE A 58 -11.69 -1.63 8.20
CA PHE A 58 -10.92 -0.39 8.38
C PHE A 58 -10.81 0.43 7.08
N CYS A 59 -10.52 -0.24 5.96
CA CYS A 59 -10.45 0.39 4.64
C CYS A 59 -11.84 0.82 4.15
N LYS A 60 -12.84 -0.07 4.28
CA LYS A 60 -14.21 0.16 3.81
C LYS A 60 -14.87 1.35 4.50
N GLU A 61 -14.71 1.49 5.81
CA GLU A 61 -15.22 2.61 6.61
C GLU A 61 -14.67 3.98 6.14
N ARG A 62 -13.48 3.98 5.50
CA ARG A 62 -12.85 5.17 4.92
C ARG A 62 -13.11 5.33 3.42
N GLY A 63 -13.96 4.46 2.87
CA GLY A 63 -14.39 4.49 1.47
C GLY A 63 -13.39 3.89 0.49
N LEU A 64 -12.47 3.04 0.95
CA LEU A 64 -11.59 2.23 0.10
C LEU A 64 -12.12 0.79 0.04
N ASN A 65 -12.53 0.33 -1.15
CA ASN A 65 -13.04 -1.02 -1.36
C ASN A 65 -12.13 -1.75 -2.32
N PHE A 66 -11.68 -2.95 -1.99
CA PHE A 66 -10.82 -3.73 -2.89
C PHE A 66 -11.66 -4.53 -3.89
N TYR A 67 -11.10 -4.77 -5.07
CA TYR A 67 -11.66 -5.67 -6.06
C TYR A 67 -11.73 -7.09 -5.48
N ALA A 68 -10.60 -7.59 -4.97
CA ALA A 68 -10.53 -8.87 -4.26
C ALA A 68 -9.61 -8.77 -3.02
N VAL A 69 -9.67 -9.76 -2.15
CA VAL A 69 -8.87 -9.82 -0.91
C VAL A 69 -8.16 -11.18 -0.89
N ASN A 70 -6.82 -11.16 -0.90
CA ASN A 70 -5.95 -12.34 -0.93
C ASN A 70 -6.27 -13.35 -2.05
N LYS A 71 -6.87 -12.88 -3.15
CA LYS A 71 -7.29 -13.68 -4.32
C LYS A 71 -7.08 -12.89 -5.60
N ASN A 72 -6.86 -13.56 -6.72
CA ASN A 72 -6.75 -12.93 -8.03
C ASN A 72 -8.10 -12.45 -8.56
N ASP A 73 -9.17 -13.16 -8.21
CA ASP A 73 -10.54 -12.84 -8.59
C ASP A 73 -11.50 -13.04 -7.38
N PRO A 74 -12.56 -12.22 -7.23
CA PRO A 74 -13.54 -12.39 -6.15
C PRO A 74 -14.19 -13.77 -6.10
N GLU A 75 -14.38 -14.40 -7.26
CA GLU A 75 -15.02 -15.69 -7.45
C GLU A 75 -14.03 -16.87 -7.30
N GLU A 76 -12.75 -16.59 -7.03
CA GLU A 76 -11.72 -17.62 -6.93
C GLU A 76 -12.00 -18.62 -5.80
N VAL A 77 -11.96 -19.92 -6.18
CA VAL A 77 -12.18 -21.05 -5.27
C VAL A 77 -10.84 -21.47 -4.65
N ALA A 78 -10.80 -21.47 -3.32
CA ALA A 78 -9.63 -21.89 -2.56
C ALA A 78 -9.16 -23.31 -2.97
N GLY A 79 -7.84 -23.48 -3.11
CA GLY A 79 -7.21 -24.76 -3.47
C GLY A 79 -7.24 -25.13 -4.95
N LYS A 80 -7.94 -24.37 -5.81
CA LYS A 80 -7.92 -24.56 -7.27
C LYS A 80 -7.10 -23.52 -8.02
N ALA A 81 -6.61 -22.52 -7.31
CA ALA A 81 -5.91 -21.38 -7.86
C ALA A 81 -4.53 -21.21 -7.20
N PRO A 82 -3.60 -20.51 -7.86
CA PRO A 82 -2.24 -20.38 -7.35
C PRO A 82 -2.22 -19.63 -6.02
N ARG A 83 -1.43 -20.11 -5.06
CA ARG A 83 -1.23 -19.45 -3.76
C ARG A 83 -0.69 -18.01 -3.89
N LYS A 84 0.17 -17.76 -4.88
CA LYS A 84 0.72 -16.42 -5.14
C LYS A 84 -0.19 -15.69 -6.13
N LEU A 85 -0.49 -14.42 -5.83
CA LEU A 85 -1.20 -13.55 -6.76
C LEU A 85 -0.42 -13.35 -8.07
N THR A 86 -1.15 -13.21 -9.17
CA THR A 86 -0.64 -12.90 -10.51
C THR A 86 -0.81 -11.41 -10.84
N ALA A 87 -0.72 -10.54 -9.83
CA ALA A 87 -0.84 -9.09 -9.99
C ALA A 87 0.29 -8.52 -10.87
N ASP A 88 0.00 -7.41 -11.57
CA ASP A 88 0.97 -6.70 -12.41
C ASP A 88 2.00 -5.93 -11.56
N LEU A 89 1.58 -5.46 -10.38
CA LEU A 89 2.39 -4.66 -9.46
C LEU A 89 2.09 -5.05 -8.01
N PHE A 90 3.14 -5.08 -7.18
CA PHE A 90 3.06 -5.30 -5.74
C PHE A 90 3.58 -4.06 -5.00
N ILE A 91 2.75 -3.46 -4.14
CA ILE A 91 3.11 -2.33 -3.29
C ILE A 91 3.19 -2.85 -1.85
N ASP A 92 4.40 -2.81 -1.28
CA ASP A 92 4.73 -3.47 0.00
C ASP A 92 5.92 -2.77 0.67
N ASP A 93 5.87 -2.58 2.00
CA ASP A 93 6.93 -1.96 2.80
C ASP A 93 8.23 -2.76 2.83
N ARG A 94 8.15 -4.06 2.58
CA ARG A 94 9.27 -5.01 2.58
C ARG A 94 9.84 -5.28 1.20
N ASN A 95 9.36 -4.60 0.16
CA ASN A 95 9.99 -4.66 -1.15
C ASN A 95 11.48 -4.26 -1.06
N PHE A 96 12.32 -4.88 -1.88
CA PHE A 96 13.74 -4.52 -1.95
C PHE A 96 13.87 -3.06 -2.45
N GLY A 97 14.44 -2.19 -1.61
CA GLY A 97 14.46 -0.74 -1.82
C GLY A 97 13.43 0.05 -0.99
N GLY A 98 12.54 -0.63 -0.27
CA GLY A 98 11.53 -0.05 0.59
C GLY A 98 10.34 0.55 -0.16
N LEU A 99 9.39 1.08 0.61
CA LEU A 99 8.18 1.72 0.09
C LEU A 99 8.39 3.25 -0.01
N PRO A 100 8.28 3.85 -1.22
CA PRO A 100 8.23 5.30 -1.36
C PRO A 100 6.93 5.86 -0.76
N ASP A 101 6.89 7.19 -0.54
CA ASP A 101 5.66 7.82 -0.06
C ASP A 101 4.50 7.69 -1.07
N TRP A 102 3.27 7.78 -0.56
CA TRP A 102 2.05 7.62 -1.35
C TRP A 102 1.85 8.69 -2.41
N GLY A 103 2.46 9.87 -2.28
CA GLY A 103 2.43 10.91 -3.30
C GLY A 103 3.26 10.51 -4.53
N LEU A 104 4.47 9.98 -4.31
CA LEU A 104 5.29 9.44 -5.39
C LEU A 104 4.64 8.21 -6.05
N ILE A 105 4.05 7.31 -5.27
CA ILE A 105 3.30 6.15 -5.80
C ILE A 105 2.16 6.62 -6.69
N TYR A 106 1.31 7.53 -6.21
CA TYR A 106 0.17 8.04 -6.96
C TYR A 106 0.60 8.70 -8.28
N ASN A 107 1.57 9.62 -8.23
CA ASN A 107 2.04 10.34 -9.41
C ASN A 107 2.63 9.41 -10.48
N THR A 108 3.29 8.33 -10.04
CA THR A 108 3.84 7.31 -10.93
C THR A 108 2.75 6.50 -11.62
N LEU A 109 1.67 6.15 -10.91
CA LEU A 109 0.55 5.38 -11.46
C LEU A 109 -0.40 6.21 -12.32
N LYS A 110 -0.53 7.51 -12.02
CA LYS A 110 -1.42 8.44 -12.74
C LYS A 110 -1.04 8.61 -14.22
N ASN A 111 0.24 8.82 -14.51
CA ASN A 111 0.69 9.13 -15.87
C ASN A 111 0.83 7.83 -16.67
N ASN A 112 -0.03 7.65 -17.69
CA ASN A 112 -0.21 6.51 -18.60
C ASN A 112 1.02 5.69 -19.08
N ASP A 113 2.24 6.01 -18.69
CA ASP A 113 3.40 5.17 -18.89
C ASP A 113 3.55 4.22 -17.69
N SER A 114 2.88 3.07 -17.76
CA SER A 114 3.15 1.97 -16.82
C SER A 114 4.63 1.58 -16.78
N ARG A 115 5.47 2.00 -17.74
CA ARG A 115 6.93 1.84 -17.66
C ARG A 115 7.60 2.73 -16.62
N ALA A 116 6.96 3.84 -16.23
CA ALA A 116 7.51 4.75 -15.25
C ALA A 116 7.68 4.08 -13.88
N CYS A 117 6.76 3.20 -13.47
CA CYS A 117 6.92 2.43 -12.22
C CYS A 117 8.05 1.39 -12.29
N PHE A 118 8.51 1.05 -13.50
CA PHE A 118 9.62 0.15 -13.74
C PHE A 118 10.93 0.88 -14.07
N SER A 119 10.93 2.22 -14.05
CA SER A 119 12.14 3.02 -14.25
C SER A 119 12.99 3.08 -12.99
N THR A 120 14.31 3.08 -13.15
CA THR A 120 15.25 3.32 -12.05
C THR A 120 15.07 4.68 -11.39
N ASP A 121 14.48 5.65 -12.10
CA ASP A 121 14.24 7.01 -11.59
C ASP A 121 13.33 7.03 -10.36
N VAL A 122 12.44 6.04 -10.21
CA VAL A 122 11.57 5.93 -9.04
C VAL A 122 12.39 5.65 -7.78
N PHE A 123 13.44 4.82 -7.88
CA PHE A 123 14.34 4.56 -6.75
C PHE A 123 15.14 5.81 -6.38
N PHE A 124 15.63 6.57 -7.36
CA PHE A 124 16.36 7.81 -7.09
C PHE A 124 15.45 8.87 -6.45
N LYS A 125 14.25 9.08 -6.98
CA LYS A 125 13.27 10.03 -6.42
C LYS A 125 12.85 9.62 -5.02
N GLY A 126 12.58 8.33 -4.78
CA GLY A 126 12.24 7.82 -3.45
C GLY A 126 13.36 8.05 -2.43
N ALA A 127 14.62 7.79 -2.81
CA ALA A 127 15.77 8.03 -1.96
C ALA A 127 15.92 9.52 -1.59
N MET A 128 15.74 10.43 -2.57
CA MET A 128 15.84 11.88 -2.31
C MET A 128 14.76 12.39 -1.35
N VAL A 129 13.51 11.92 -1.50
CA VAL A 129 12.40 12.33 -0.61
C VAL A 129 12.61 11.88 0.84
N GLN A 130 13.24 10.72 1.06
CA GLN A 130 13.54 10.25 2.41
C GLN A 130 14.64 11.07 3.11
N GLU A 131 15.57 11.67 2.38
CA GLU A 131 16.63 12.51 2.96
C GLU A 131 16.11 13.89 3.40
N GLU A 132 15.09 14.44 2.74
CA GLU A 132 14.54 15.77 3.06
C GLU A 132 13.63 15.81 4.30
N GLN A 133 13.16 14.67 4.81
CA GLN A 133 12.33 14.61 6.01
C GLN A 133 13.17 14.91 7.27
N PRO A 134 12.94 16.04 7.98
CA PRO A 134 13.78 16.42 9.10
C PRO A 134 13.58 15.44 10.27
N LYS A 135 14.69 14.86 10.75
CA LYS A 135 14.69 14.05 11.98
C LYS A 135 14.20 14.91 13.13
N LYS A 136 13.01 14.62 13.68
CA LYS A 136 12.50 15.29 14.90
C LYS A 136 13.49 15.06 16.04
N SER A 137 14.27 16.09 16.37
CA SER A 137 15.13 16.12 17.54
C SER A 137 14.27 16.03 18.80
N LYS A 138 14.46 14.98 19.61
CA LYS A 138 13.87 14.90 20.95
C LYS A 138 14.62 15.87 21.86
N PHE A 139 14.11 17.09 21.98
CA PHE A 139 14.57 18.04 22.99
C PHE A 139 14.00 17.59 24.35
N PHE A 140 14.81 16.85 25.13
CA PHE A 140 14.50 16.59 26.53
C PHE A 140 14.65 17.90 27.31
N GLY A 141 13.51 18.49 27.68
CA GLY A 141 13.47 19.62 28.60
C GLY A 141 13.93 19.19 29.98
N LEU A 142 15.13 19.62 30.37
CA LEU A 142 15.57 19.65 31.76
C LEU A 142 14.95 20.91 32.40
N ILE A 143 13.86 20.75 33.15
CA ILE A 143 13.40 21.81 34.05
C ILE A 143 13.90 21.44 35.45
N ARG A 144 14.72 22.35 35.97
CA ARG A 144 15.31 22.36 37.32
C ARG A 144 14.28 22.76 38.36
#